data_AF-A0A3A0DL00-F1
#
_entry.id   AF-A0A3A0DL00-F1
#
_cell.length_a   1.000
_cell.length_b   1.000
_cell.length_c   1.000
_cell.angle_alpha   90.00
_cell.angle_beta   90.00
_cell.angle_gamma   90.00
#
_symmetry.space_group_name_H-M   'P 1'
#
loop_
_entity.id
_entity.type
_entity.pdbx_description
1 polymer ?
#
loop_
_entity_poly.entity_id
_entity_poly.type
_entity_poly.pdbx_seq_one_letter_code
_entity_poly.pdbx_strand_id
1 'polypeptide(L)'
;MLASAAVLVVAAPGEKKTSAKADAPAGETVDVFEAMKNEQIDVKFIAMSATKANLVIENKTNKPLTIQLPEAVAGMPVLAQVGGDAQGVGGAAGGPFNIAPEKTRKIELACLCLEHGKADPYSKMPYELKPISALSDKPEVAALLVRYGKGDVSTQAAQAAAWHLQNGLSWKELAAKELVDGRGLKTPYFSRREIAEGMKSADAAVAQAKALGKDTASFESYSPGAAK
;
A
#
# COMPACT_ATOMS: atom_id res chain seq x y z
N MET A 1 -13.85 -20.92 -10.55
CA MET A 1 -13.98 -20.19 -9.28
C MET A 1 -13.21 -18.89 -9.43
N LEU A 2 -13.88 -17.73 -9.31
CA LEU A 2 -13.20 -16.43 -9.31
C LEU A 2 -12.37 -16.33 -8.02
N ALA A 3 -11.06 -16.53 -8.14
CA ALA A 3 -10.14 -16.15 -7.10
C ALA A 3 -10.07 -14.62 -7.08
N SER A 4 -10.82 -13.97 -6.19
CA SER A 4 -10.52 -12.59 -5.82
C SER A 4 -9.07 -12.59 -5.32
N ALA A 5 -8.22 -11.79 -5.94
CA ALA A 5 -6.83 -11.64 -5.55
C ALA A 5 -6.70 -10.62 -4.43
N ALA A 6 -5.65 -10.77 -3.64
CA ALA A 6 -5.42 -9.92 -2.49
C ALA A 6 -5.34 -8.44 -2.89
N VAL A 7 -6.13 -7.62 -2.20
CA VAL A 7 -5.96 -6.17 -2.28
C VAL A 7 -4.67 -5.82 -1.54
N LEU A 8 -3.74 -5.21 -2.27
CA LEU A 8 -2.48 -4.75 -1.70
C LEU A 8 -2.71 -3.38 -1.13
N VAL A 9 -2.30 -3.18 0.12
CA VAL A 9 -2.18 -1.84 0.64
C VAL A 9 -0.71 -1.50 0.83
N VAL A 10 -0.35 -0.36 0.27
CA VAL A 10 0.97 0.21 0.28
C VAL A 10 0.98 1.26 1.35
N ALA A 11 2.10 1.32 2.05
CA ALA A 11 2.41 2.45 2.89
C ALA A 11 3.61 3.21 2.32
N ALA A 12 3.41 4.48 2.02
CA ALA A 12 4.51 5.35 1.60
C ALA A 12 5.40 5.62 2.82
N PRO A 13 6.74 5.64 2.67
CA PRO A 13 7.63 6.00 3.78
C PRO A 13 7.29 7.42 4.24
N GLY A 14 6.87 7.56 5.50
CA GLY A 14 6.41 8.84 6.05
C GLY A 14 7.49 9.92 6.00
N GLU A 15 7.13 11.11 5.53
CA GLU A 15 8.01 12.26 5.54
C GLU A 15 8.16 12.79 6.98
N LYS A 16 9.39 12.78 7.51
CA LYS A 16 9.74 13.82 8.48
C LYS A 16 9.77 15.15 7.72
N LYS A 17 8.94 16.11 8.13
CA LYS A 17 9.08 17.52 7.73
C LYS A 17 10.51 17.96 8.03
N THR A 18 11.36 17.94 7.02
CA THR A 18 12.72 18.43 7.11
C THR A 18 12.86 19.50 6.04
N SER A 19 12.98 20.73 6.52
CA SER A 19 13.26 21.90 5.70
C SER A 19 14.59 21.73 4.94
N ALA A 20 14.48 21.80 3.61
CA ALA A 20 15.43 22.31 2.61
C ALA A 20 16.72 21.51 2.24
N LYS A 21 16.89 21.22 0.95
CA LYS A 21 17.74 22.03 0.03
C LYS A 21 17.46 21.74 -1.46
N ALA A 22 17.54 22.80 -2.25
CA ALA A 22 17.22 22.89 -3.67
C ALA A 22 18.37 22.41 -4.56
N ASP A 23 18.05 21.56 -5.55
CA ASP A 23 18.69 21.49 -6.89
C ASP A 23 17.87 20.56 -7.81
N ALA A 24 16.61 20.92 -8.02
CA ALA A 24 15.78 20.44 -9.13
C ALA A 24 14.80 21.58 -9.46
N PRO A 25 14.43 21.82 -10.73
CA PRO A 25 13.43 22.84 -11.04
C PRO A 25 12.19 22.55 -10.21
N ALA A 26 11.71 23.56 -9.50
CA ALA A 26 10.54 23.51 -8.64
C ALA A 26 9.31 23.20 -9.51
N GLY A 27 9.12 21.92 -9.80
CA GLY A 27 7.93 21.39 -10.43
C GLY A 27 6.76 21.57 -9.48
N GLU A 28 5.59 21.84 -10.05
CA GLU A 28 4.34 21.86 -9.31
C GLU A 28 4.21 20.59 -8.48
N THR A 29 3.93 20.74 -7.19
CA THR A 29 3.74 19.61 -6.28
C THR A 29 2.27 19.27 -6.27
N VAL A 30 1.92 18.06 -6.69
CA VAL A 30 0.54 17.62 -6.90
C VAL A 30 0.35 16.24 -6.27
N ASP A 31 -0.80 16.01 -5.64
CA ASP A 31 -1.20 14.69 -5.14
C ASP A 31 -1.38 13.70 -6.31
N VAL A 32 -1.02 12.44 -6.11
CA VAL A 32 -1.09 11.41 -7.16
C VAL A 32 -2.50 11.26 -7.74
N PHE A 33 -3.54 11.32 -6.93
CA PHE A 33 -4.92 11.13 -7.39
C PHE A 33 -5.45 12.37 -8.11
N GLU A 34 -5.04 13.57 -7.68
CA GLU A 34 -5.33 14.80 -8.40
C GLU A 34 -4.64 14.84 -9.76
N ALA A 35 -3.37 14.46 -9.82
CA ALA A 35 -2.61 14.40 -11.07
C ALA A 35 -3.17 13.35 -12.04
N MET A 36 -3.66 12.20 -11.53
CA MET A 36 -4.39 11.21 -12.32
C MET A 36 -5.71 11.78 -12.87
N LYS A 37 -6.49 12.46 -12.02
CA LYS A 37 -7.77 13.07 -12.39
C LYS A 37 -7.61 14.17 -13.45
N ASN A 38 -6.52 14.91 -13.39
CA ASN A 38 -6.18 15.96 -14.34
C ASN A 38 -5.45 15.44 -15.58
N GLU A 39 -5.31 14.11 -15.74
CA GLU A 39 -4.62 13.46 -16.86
C GLU A 39 -3.16 13.93 -17.05
N GLN A 40 -2.53 14.45 -15.98
CA GLN A 40 -1.15 14.94 -16.00
C GLN A 40 -0.14 13.79 -15.92
N ILE A 41 -0.58 12.64 -15.41
CA ILE A 41 0.25 11.43 -15.28
C ILE A 41 -0.52 10.18 -15.72
N ASP A 42 0.21 9.19 -16.23
CA ASP A 42 -0.27 7.80 -16.36
C ASP A 42 0.32 6.95 -15.23
N VAL A 43 -0.52 6.15 -14.56
CA VAL A 43 -0.15 5.40 -13.36
C VAL A 43 -0.49 3.92 -13.56
N LYS A 44 0.53 3.06 -13.44
CA LYS A 44 0.38 1.60 -13.50
C LYS A 44 0.79 0.98 -12.18
N PHE A 45 -0.16 0.32 -11.52
CA PHE A 45 0.09 -0.49 -10.34
C PHE A 45 0.35 -1.94 -10.76
N ILE A 46 1.53 -2.47 -10.44
CA ILE A 46 1.96 -3.81 -10.82
C ILE A 46 2.23 -4.60 -9.55
N ALA A 47 1.25 -5.38 -9.10
CA ALA A 47 1.41 -6.28 -7.97
C ALA A 47 2.34 -7.45 -8.36
N MET A 48 3.44 -7.65 -7.62
CA MET A 48 4.36 -8.77 -7.87
C MET A 48 4.06 -9.97 -7.00
N SER A 49 3.71 -9.72 -5.74
CA SER A 49 3.36 -10.71 -4.72
C SER A 49 2.50 -10.05 -3.64
N ALA A 50 2.06 -10.83 -2.66
CA ALA A 50 1.38 -10.35 -1.45
C ALA A 50 2.09 -9.18 -0.75
N THR A 51 3.41 -9.09 -0.90
CA THR A 51 4.28 -8.20 -0.12
C THR A 51 4.98 -7.12 -0.94
N LYS A 52 4.83 -7.13 -2.26
CA LYS A 52 5.57 -6.25 -3.16
C LYS A 52 4.77 -5.84 -4.38
N ALA A 53 4.81 -4.55 -4.70
CA ALA A 53 4.31 -3.99 -5.94
C ALA A 53 5.28 -2.97 -6.53
N ASN A 54 5.10 -2.65 -7.80
CA ASN A 54 5.71 -1.50 -8.43
C ASN A 54 4.63 -0.51 -8.85
N LEU A 55 4.85 0.76 -8.57
CA LEU A 55 4.09 1.86 -9.14
C LEU A 55 4.93 2.53 -10.22
N VAL A 56 4.41 2.53 -11.43
CA VAL A 56 5.04 3.17 -12.58
C VAL A 56 4.25 4.42 -12.90
N ILE A 57 4.88 5.58 -12.79
CA ILE A 57 4.27 6.89 -13.03
C ILE A 57 4.97 7.53 -14.22
N GLU A 58 4.22 7.86 -15.25
CA GLU A 58 4.69 8.61 -16.42
C GLU A 58 4.15 10.03 -16.35
N ASN A 59 5.04 11.02 -16.43
CA ASN A 59 4.65 12.42 -16.56
C ASN A 59 4.24 12.71 -18.01
N LYS A 60 2.97 13.06 -18.25
CA LYS A 60 2.41 13.38 -19.57
C LYS A 60 2.56 14.86 -19.92
N THR A 61 3.07 15.68 -19.01
CA THR A 61 3.25 17.11 -19.22
C THR A 61 4.64 17.46 -19.74
N ASN A 62 4.78 18.66 -20.29
CA ASN A 62 6.05 19.23 -20.73
C ASN A 62 6.80 19.96 -19.60
N LYS A 63 6.36 19.84 -18.34
CA LYS A 63 6.96 20.47 -17.16
C LYS A 63 7.37 19.40 -16.14
N PRO A 64 8.42 19.63 -15.34
CA PRO A 64 8.71 18.77 -14.19
C PRO A 64 7.50 18.74 -13.25
N LEU A 65 7.09 17.55 -12.83
CA LEU A 65 6.04 17.36 -11.82
C LEU A 65 6.63 16.67 -10.60
N THR A 66 6.28 17.16 -9.42
CA THR A 66 6.63 16.52 -8.16
C THR A 66 5.38 15.84 -7.62
N ILE A 67 5.34 14.51 -7.67
CA ILE A 67 4.16 13.74 -7.25
C ILE A 67 4.27 13.38 -5.78
N GLN A 68 3.23 13.69 -5.01
CA GLN A 68 3.06 13.24 -3.63
C GLN A 68 2.14 12.01 -3.59
N LEU A 69 2.62 10.96 -2.92
CA LEU A 69 1.82 9.78 -2.60
C LEU A 69 1.30 9.92 -1.17
N PRO A 70 0.04 9.57 -0.88
CA PRO A 70 -0.43 9.57 0.50
C PRO A 70 0.24 8.46 1.30
N GLU A 71 0.20 8.59 2.64
CA GLU A 71 0.87 7.63 3.54
C GLU A 71 0.34 6.19 3.36
N ALA A 72 -0.87 6.00 2.83
CA ALA A 72 -1.40 4.69 2.42
C ALA A 72 -2.20 4.74 1.11
N VAL A 73 -2.02 3.74 0.25
CA VAL A 73 -2.78 3.55 -1.02
C VAL A 73 -3.14 2.09 -1.25
N ALA A 74 -4.29 1.82 -1.88
CA ALA A 74 -4.74 0.48 -2.23
C ALA A 74 -4.50 0.17 -3.71
N GLY A 75 -4.03 -1.03 -4.01
CA GLY A 75 -4.09 -1.63 -5.35
C GLY A 75 -5.29 -2.56 -5.41
N MET A 76 -6.32 -2.16 -6.16
CA MET A 76 -7.53 -2.97 -6.35
C MET A 76 -7.50 -3.73 -7.67
N PRO A 77 -7.81 -5.05 -7.70
CA PRO A 77 -7.86 -5.78 -8.95
C PRO A 77 -9.03 -5.30 -9.81
N VAL A 78 -8.76 -5.00 -11.09
CA VAL A 78 -9.83 -4.62 -12.03
C VAL A 78 -10.53 -5.88 -12.50
N LEU A 79 -11.80 -6.06 -12.11
CA LEU A 79 -12.66 -7.13 -12.63
C LEU A 79 -13.14 -6.79 -14.04
N ALA A 80 -12.27 -6.83 -15.05
CA ALA A 80 -12.67 -7.06 -16.45
C ALA A 80 -11.49 -7.07 -17.43
N GLN A 81 -11.54 -8.09 -18.28
CA GLN A 81 -11.11 -8.12 -19.68
C GLN A 81 -9.60 -8.05 -19.98
N VAL A 82 -9.17 -9.19 -20.54
CA VAL A 82 -7.92 -9.41 -21.29
C VAL A 82 -7.67 -8.28 -22.28
N GLY A 83 -6.49 -7.67 -22.19
CA GLY A 83 -5.91 -6.86 -23.25
C GLY A 83 -4.89 -5.86 -22.74
N GLY A 84 -3.60 -6.13 -22.95
CA GLY A 84 -2.55 -5.11 -22.79
C GLY A 84 -1.22 -5.65 -22.30
N ASP A 85 -0.29 -5.84 -23.23
CA ASP A 85 1.12 -6.18 -23.02
C ASP A 85 1.84 -5.22 -22.06
N ALA A 86 2.55 -5.79 -21.07
CA ALA A 86 3.38 -5.03 -20.14
C ALA A 86 4.86 -5.44 -20.26
N GLN A 87 5.63 -4.64 -21.00
CA GLN A 87 7.09 -4.69 -21.11
C GLN A 87 7.72 -4.17 -19.80
N GLY A 88 8.64 -4.93 -19.21
CA GLY A 88 9.28 -4.60 -17.92
C GLY A 88 10.49 -3.67 -18.04
N VAL A 89 10.60 -2.69 -17.12
CA VAL A 89 11.82 -1.92 -16.85
C VAL A 89 12.03 -1.81 -15.33
N GLY A 90 13.29 -1.85 -14.87
CA GLY A 90 13.70 -1.92 -13.46
C GLY A 90 14.04 -0.57 -12.81
N GLY A 91 14.11 -0.55 -11.46
CA GLY A 91 14.92 0.40 -10.68
C GLY A 91 14.20 1.36 -9.70
N ALA A 92 14.51 1.15 -8.40
CA ALA A 92 14.64 2.08 -7.23
C ALA A 92 13.39 2.74 -6.57
N ALA A 93 13.53 3.04 -5.26
CA ALA A 93 12.46 3.19 -4.25
C ALA A 93 12.44 4.54 -3.48
N GLY A 94 11.23 4.91 -2.99
CA GLY A 94 10.84 5.71 -1.77
C GLY A 94 11.24 7.19 -1.51
N GLY A 95 10.30 8.16 -1.63
CA GLY A 95 10.43 9.62 -1.38
C GLY A 95 9.46 10.50 -2.23
N PRO A 96 9.28 11.82 -2.00
CA PRO A 96 8.67 12.70 -3.00
C PRO A 96 9.58 12.77 -4.22
N PHE A 97 9.03 12.54 -5.41
CA PHE A 97 9.85 12.34 -6.59
C PHE A 97 9.48 13.29 -7.71
N ASN A 98 10.47 14.05 -8.14
CA ASN A 98 10.40 14.81 -9.36
C ASN A 98 10.47 13.85 -10.55
N ILE A 99 9.48 13.96 -11.44
CA ILE A 99 9.44 13.28 -12.72
C ILE A 99 9.65 14.35 -13.78
N ALA A 100 10.77 14.27 -14.49
CA ALA A 100 11.06 15.17 -15.60
C ALA A 100 9.95 15.07 -16.68
N PRO A 101 9.80 16.10 -17.53
CA PRO A 101 8.84 16.09 -18.63
C PRO A 101 8.94 14.81 -19.45
N GLU A 102 7.80 14.17 -19.73
CA GLU A 102 7.71 12.99 -20.62
C GLU A 102 8.57 11.80 -20.15
N LYS A 103 8.92 11.75 -18.86
CA LYS A 103 9.68 10.63 -18.27
C LYS A 103 8.82 9.75 -17.40
N THR A 104 9.28 8.51 -17.27
CA THR A 104 8.69 7.51 -16.38
C THR A 104 9.59 7.31 -15.16
N ARG A 105 8.96 7.21 -13.99
CA ARG A 105 9.58 6.77 -12.74
C ARG A 105 8.88 5.50 -12.26
N LYS A 106 9.69 4.58 -11.75
CA LYS A 106 9.22 3.37 -11.07
C LYS A 106 9.51 3.52 -9.58
N ILE A 107 8.57 3.09 -8.76
CA ILE A 107 8.67 3.10 -7.30
C ILE A 107 8.32 1.69 -6.82
N GLU A 108 9.20 1.10 -6.02
CA GLU A 108 8.89 -0.14 -5.32
C GLU A 108 8.09 0.13 -4.05
N LEU A 109 7.01 -0.61 -3.86
CA LEU A 109 6.05 -0.45 -2.78
C LEU A 109 6.02 -1.71 -1.91
N ALA A 110 6.20 -1.53 -0.60
CA ALA A 110 5.97 -2.58 0.38
C ALA A 110 4.46 -2.75 0.57
N CYS A 111 3.99 -4.00 0.57
CA CYS A 111 2.57 -4.31 0.52
C CYS A 111 2.15 -5.31 1.59
N LEU A 112 0.86 -5.32 1.93
CA LEU A 112 0.23 -6.36 2.74
C LEU A 112 -1.07 -6.81 2.08
N CYS A 113 -1.41 -8.09 2.23
CA CYS A 113 -2.71 -8.61 1.82
C CYS A 113 -3.75 -8.26 2.86
N LEU A 114 -4.65 -7.32 2.56
CA LEU A 114 -5.65 -6.93 3.57
C LEU A 114 -6.74 -8.00 3.74
N GLU A 115 -6.99 -8.81 2.71
CA GLU A 115 -8.02 -9.83 2.73
C GLU A 115 -7.44 -11.23 2.95
N HIS A 116 -7.85 -11.89 4.03
CA HIS A 116 -7.47 -13.26 4.31
C HIS A 116 -8.12 -14.26 3.32
N GLY A 117 -7.36 -15.29 2.92
CA GLY A 117 -7.85 -16.40 2.11
C GLY A 117 -7.99 -16.13 0.61
N LYS A 118 -7.61 -14.93 0.16
CA LYS A 118 -7.53 -14.56 -1.25
C LYS A 118 -6.28 -15.14 -1.90
N ALA A 119 -6.32 -15.31 -3.22
CA ALA A 119 -5.14 -15.77 -3.94
C ALA A 119 -4.06 -14.69 -3.95
N ASP A 120 -2.80 -15.13 -3.89
CA ASP A 120 -1.67 -14.23 -4.01
C ASP A 120 -1.71 -13.51 -5.37
N PRO A 121 -1.44 -12.19 -5.38
CA PRO A 121 -1.43 -11.40 -6.59
C PRO A 121 -0.19 -11.76 -7.44
N TYR A 122 -0.28 -11.52 -8.75
CA TYR A 122 0.84 -11.71 -9.68
C TYR A 122 0.83 -10.62 -10.76
N SER A 123 1.99 -10.40 -11.39
CA SER A 123 2.27 -9.22 -12.24
C SER A 123 1.40 -9.05 -13.47
N LYS A 124 0.74 -10.11 -13.94
CA LYS A 124 -0.15 -10.06 -15.11
C LYS A 124 -1.60 -9.75 -14.75
N MET A 125 -1.92 -9.65 -13.46
CA MET A 125 -3.24 -9.25 -13.04
C MET A 125 -3.35 -7.72 -13.06
N PRO A 126 -4.36 -7.13 -13.72
CA PRO A 126 -4.53 -5.69 -13.78
C PRO A 126 -5.00 -5.16 -12.42
N TYR A 127 -4.33 -4.11 -11.95
CA TYR A 127 -4.66 -3.40 -10.73
C TYR A 127 -4.81 -1.90 -11.02
N GLU A 128 -5.76 -1.29 -10.33
CA GLU A 128 -5.92 0.16 -10.29
C GLU A 128 -5.45 0.69 -8.95
N LEU A 129 -4.73 1.82 -8.97
CA LEU A 129 -4.39 2.54 -7.75
C LEU A 129 -5.63 3.30 -7.25
N LYS A 130 -6.00 3.07 -6.00
CA LYS A 130 -7.14 3.70 -5.32
C LYS A 130 -6.72 4.23 -3.95
N PRO A 131 -7.45 5.22 -3.40
CA PRO A 131 -7.29 5.59 -2.00
C PRO A 131 -7.65 4.40 -1.09
N ILE A 132 -7.10 4.37 0.12
CA ILE A 132 -7.36 3.27 1.07
C ILE A 132 -8.84 3.17 1.47
N SER A 133 -9.59 4.27 1.45
CA SER A 133 -11.04 4.25 1.70
C SER A 133 -11.83 3.43 0.69
N ALA A 134 -11.31 3.19 -0.52
CA ALA A 134 -11.95 2.31 -1.48
C ALA A 134 -11.98 0.83 -1.02
N LEU A 135 -11.22 0.49 0.03
CA LEU A 135 -11.03 -0.87 0.52
C LEU A 135 -11.42 -1.03 2.00
N SER A 136 -11.11 -0.04 2.83
CA SER A 136 -11.40 -0.09 4.26
C SER A 136 -11.60 1.31 4.83
N ASP A 137 -12.71 1.47 5.56
CA ASP A 137 -13.02 2.68 6.32
C ASP A 137 -12.52 2.60 7.77
N LYS A 138 -11.79 1.54 8.13
CA LYS A 138 -11.29 1.33 9.49
C LYS A 138 -10.04 2.19 9.73
N PRO A 139 -10.08 3.21 10.61
CA PRO A 139 -8.92 4.06 10.85
C PRO A 139 -7.74 3.31 11.48
N GLU A 140 -7.99 2.25 12.24
CA GLU A 140 -6.95 1.37 12.77
C GLU A 140 -6.21 0.59 11.68
N VAL A 141 -6.86 0.30 10.54
CA VAL A 141 -6.20 -0.33 9.39
C VAL A 141 -5.27 0.67 8.74
N ALA A 142 -5.73 1.90 8.48
CA ALA A 142 -4.88 2.98 7.96
C ALA A 142 -3.67 3.23 8.87
N ALA A 143 -3.88 3.34 10.19
CA ALA A 143 -2.79 3.54 11.15
C ALA A 143 -1.77 2.38 11.16
N LEU A 144 -2.22 1.12 11.04
CA LEU A 144 -1.32 -0.03 10.94
C LEU A 144 -0.43 0.07 9.69
N LEU A 145 -1.01 0.44 8.55
CA LEU A 145 -0.29 0.52 7.29
C LEU A 145 0.82 1.56 7.36
N VAL A 146 0.54 2.71 7.94
CA VAL A 146 1.53 3.78 8.13
C VAL A 146 2.72 3.31 8.96
N ARG A 147 2.45 2.58 10.05
CA ARG A 147 3.49 1.95 10.87
C ARG A 147 4.31 0.96 10.04
N TYR A 148 3.65 0.18 9.18
CA TYR A 148 4.33 -0.75 8.28
C TYR A 148 5.22 -0.02 7.25
N GLY A 149 4.75 1.04 6.61
CA GLY A 149 5.53 1.83 5.65
C GLY A 149 6.71 2.57 6.28
N LYS A 150 6.61 2.91 7.57
CA LYS A 150 7.71 3.46 8.37
C LYS A 150 8.72 2.40 8.81
N GLY A 151 8.41 1.12 8.64
CA GLY A 151 9.26 0.00 9.08
C GLY A 151 9.16 -0.28 10.59
N ASP A 152 8.14 0.25 11.27
CA ASP A 152 7.93 0.06 12.72
C ASP A 152 7.44 -1.36 13.08
N VAL A 153 6.99 -2.13 12.08
CA VAL A 153 6.47 -3.49 12.22
C VAL A 153 6.96 -4.36 11.07
N SER A 154 7.36 -5.59 11.39
CA SER A 154 7.78 -6.57 10.39
C SER A 154 6.63 -7.02 9.49
N THR A 155 6.91 -7.40 8.24
CA THR A 155 5.89 -7.81 7.26
C THR A 155 4.93 -8.88 7.79
N GLN A 156 5.45 -9.93 8.43
CA GLN A 156 4.61 -11.02 8.94
C GLN A 156 3.75 -10.59 10.14
N ALA A 157 4.29 -9.76 11.04
CA ALA A 157 3.53 -9.19 12.14
C ALA A 157 2.43 -8.24 11.64
N ALA A 158 2.75 -7.42 10.63
CA ALA A 158 1.80 -6.51 10.01
C ALA A 158 0.71 -7.27 9.24
N GLN A 159 1.05 -8.36 8.56
CA GLN A 159 0.09 -9.25 7.88
C GLN A 159 -0.89 -9.90 8.87
N ALA A 160 -0.40 -10.38 10.01
CA ALA A 160 -1.25 -10.92 11.07
C ALA A 160 -2.16 -9.85 11.67
N ALA A 161 -1.61 -8.66 11.97
CA ALA A 161 -2.38 -7.52 12.47
C ALA A 161 -3.45 -7.04 11.47
N ALA A 162 -3.12 -7.02 10.18
CA ALA A 162 -4.05 -6.64 9.11
C ALA A 162 -5.25 -7.59 9.06
N TRP A 163 -5.03 -8.91 9.11
CA TRP A 163 -6.12 -9.89 9.15
C TRP A 163 -6.92 -9.85 10.46
N HIS A 164 -6.28 -9.55 11.58
CA HIS A 164 -6.97 -9.32 12.85
C HIS A 164 -7.92 -8.12 12.76
N LEU A 165 -7.41 -6.96 12.34
CA LEU A 165 -8.17 -5.70 12.29
C LEU A 165 -9.22 -5.68 11.18
N GLN A 166 -8.88 -6.16 9.98
CA GLN A 166 -9.79 -6.14 8.84
C GLN A 166 -10.83 -7.25 8.93
N ASN A 167 -10.38 -8.50 9.09
CA ASN A 167 -11.23 -9.69 8.94
C ASN A 167 -11.73 -10.26 10.27
N GLY A 168 -11.23 -9.78 11.42
CA GLY A 168 -11.67 -10.21 12.74
C GLY A 168 -11.11 -11.55 13.20
N LEU A 169 -10.03 -12.05 12.57
CA LEU A 169 -9.39 -13.29 13.03
C LEU A 169 -8.82 -13.09 14.43
N SER A 170 -9.09 -14.03 15.34
CA SER A 170 -8.49 -14.00 16.68
C SER A 170 -7.00 -14.33 16.63
N TRP A 171 -6.25 -13.83 17.60
CA TRP A 171 -4.84 -14.18 17.75
C TRP A 171 -4.59 -15.68 17.92
N LYS A 172 -5.57 -16.40 18.49
CA LYS A 172 -5.54 -17.86 18.60
C LYS A 172 -5.63 -18.52 17.23
N GLU A 173 -6.54 -18.06 16.38
CA GLU A 173 -6.68 -18.56 15.00
C GLU A 173 -5.45 -18.24 14.17
N LEU A 174 -4.92 -17.02 14.27
CA LEU A 174 -3.69 -16.61 13.58
C LEU A 174 -2.49 -17.46 14.02
N ALA A 175 -2.29 -17.66 15.33
CA ALA A 175 -1.21 -18.48 15.86
C ALA A 175 -1.33 -19.96 15.49
N ALA A 176 -2.54 -20.44 15.22
CA ALA A 176 -2.80 -21.81 14.79
C ALA A 176 -2.71 -22.02 13.27
N LYS A 177 -2.51 -20.96 12.47
CA LYS A 177 -2.39 -21.10 11.01
C LYS A 177 -1.12 -21.88 10.64
N GLU A 178 -1.26 -22.75 9.65
CA GLU A 178 -0.17 -23.55 9.09
C GLU A 178 0.02 -23.28 7.60
N LEU A 179 1.26 -23.38 7.15
CA LEU A 179 1.66 -23.56 5.76
C LEU A 179 1.88 -25.04 5.50
N VAL A 180 1.52 -25.49 4.30
CA VAL A 180 1.78 -26.84 3.83
C VAL A 180 2.76 -26.73 2.66
N ASP A 181 3.95 -27.34 2.79
CA ASP A 181 4.92 -27.35 1.70
C ASP A 181 4.54 -28.35 0.61
N GLY A 182 5.27 -28.36 -0.51
CA GLY A 182 5.01 -29.29 -1.63
C GLY A 182 5.18 -30.78 -1.28
N ARG A 183 5.72 -31.11 -0.10
CA ARG A 183 5.85 -32.47 0.44
C ARG A 183 4.77 -32.80 1.48
N GLY A 184 3.84 -31.88 1.73
CA GLY A 184 2.78 -32.03 2.73
C GLY A 184 3.22 -31.74 4.17
N LEU A 185 4.45 -31.25 4.39
CA LEU A 185 4.92 -30.90 5.71
C LEU A 185 4.25 -29.61 6.19
N LYS A 186 3.72 -29.66 7.41
CA LYS A 186 3.06 -28.53 8.05
C LYS A 186 4.04 -27.72 8.88
N THR A 187 4.09 -26.42 8.67
CA THR A 187 4.83 -25.47 9.49
C THR A 187 3.92 -24.33 9.93
N PRO A 188 4.16 -23.67 11.07
CA PRO A 188 3.40 -22.50 11.45
C PRO A 188 3.51 -21.40 10.39
N TYR A 189 2.38 -20.77 10.05
CA TYR A 189 2.35 -19.62 9.14
C TYR A 189 3.03 -18.41 9.79
N PHE A 190 2.79 -18.21 11.09
CA PHE A 190 3.42 -17.18 11.91
C PHE A 190 4.17 -17.82 13.07
N SER A 191 5.37 -17.30 13.36
CA SER A 191 6.07 -17.61 14.60
C SER A 191 5.39 -16.94 15.80
N ARG A 192 5.65 -17.46 17.00
CA ARG A 192 5.14 -16.85 18.25
C ARG A 192 5.59 -15.40 18.41
N ARG A 193 6.79 -15.05 17.93
CA ARG A 193 7.33 -13.69 17.99
C ARG A 193 6.55 -12.75 17.08
N GLU A 194 6.26 -13.17 15.84
CA GLU A 194 5.47 -12.38 14.90
C GLU A 194 4.03 -12.18 15.37
N ILE A 195 3.43 -13.19 16.01
CA ILE A 195 2.12 -13.03 16.66
C ILE A 195 2.18 -11.97 17.76
N ALA A 196 3.17 -12.03 18.66
CA ALA A 196 3.30 -11.05 19.75
C ALA A 196 3.55 -9.62 19.23
N GLU A 197 4.38 -9.47 18.19
CA GLU A 197 4.62 -8.20 17.53
C GLU A 197 3.36 -7.68 16.81
N GLY A 198 2.60 -8.58 16.17
CA GLY A 198 1.33 -8.27 15.52
C GLY A 198 0.30 -7.75 16.53
N MET A 199 0.18 -8.41 17.69
CA MET A 199 -0.69 -7.96 18.79
C MET A 199 -0.36 -6.54 19.21
N LYS A 200 0.92 -6.29 19.53
CA LYS A 200 1.40 -4.96 19.93
C LYS A 200 1.13 -3.91 18.87
N SER A 201 1.32 -4.26 17.60
CA SER A 201 1.13 -3.33 16.48
C SER A 201 -0.34 -3.03 16.22
N ALA A 202 -1.22 -4.01 16.34
CA ALA A 202 -2.67 -3.83 16.25
C ALA A 202 -3.19 -2.93 17.39
N ASP A 203 -2.77 -3.19 18.63
CA ASP A 203 -3.15 -2.37 19.78
C ASP A 203 -2.68 -0.91 19.62
N ALA A 204 -1.44 -0.72 19.14
CA ALA A 204 -0.91 0.61 18.87
C ALA A 204 -1.67 1.32 17.74
N ALA A 205 -2.05 0.60 16.68
CA ALA A 205 -2.82 1.15 15.58
C ALA A 205 -4.24 1.57 16.03
N VAL A 206 -4.91 0.76 16.87
CA VAL A 206 -6.20 1.11 17.48
C VAL A 206 -6.07 2.34 18.39
N ALA A 207 -5.03 2.41 19.21
CA ALA A 207 -4.78 3.55 20.07
C ALA A 207 -4.53 4.83 19.26
N GLN A 208 -3.72 4.74 18.19
CA GLN A 208 -3.45 5.84 17.28
C GLN A 208 -4.71 6.29 16.56
N ALA A 209 -5.51 5.37 16.04
CA ALA A 209 -6.79 5.68 15.40
C ALA A 209 -7.76 6.41 16.34
N LYS A 210 -7.85 5.99 17.61
CA LYS A 210 -8.66 6.67 18.63
C LYS A 210 -8.15 8.07 18.97
N ALA A 211 -6.83 8.26 18.96
CA ALA A 211 -6.24 9.58 19.17
C ALA A 211 -6.53 10.52 17.99
N LEU A 212 -6.39 10.04 16.76
CA LEU A 212 -6.65 10.78 15.53
C LEU A 212 -8.15 11.01 15.27
N GLY A 213 -9.05 10.15 15.78
CA GLY A 213 -10.50 10.38 15.75
C GLY A 213 -10.97 11.59 16.55
N LYS A 214 -10.09 12.21 17.34
CA LYS A 214 -10.31 13.55 17.95
C LYS A 214 -9.86 14.70 17.04
N ASP A 215 -9.04 14.41 16.02
CA ASP A 215 -8.43 15.35 15.07
C ASP A 215 -8.68 14.88 13.61
N THR A 216 -9.92 15.02 13.13
CA THR A 216 -10.42 14.49 11.84
C THR A 216 -9.58 14.84 10.61
N ALA A 217 -8.91 16.00 10.59
CA ALA A 217 -8.05 16.44 9.49
C ALA A 217 -6.85 15.50 9.21
N SER A 218 -6.43 14.71 10.20
CA SER A 218 -5.32 13.77 10.07
C SER A 218 -5.72 12.42 9.45
N PHE A 219 -7.02 12.09 9.45
CA PHE A 219 -7.53 10.91 8.75
C PHE A 219 -7.72 11.18 7.25
N GLU A 220 -8.14 12.37 6.87
CA GLU A 220 -8.23 12.77 5.46
C GLU A 220 -6.87 12.80 4.75
N SER A 221 -5.77 13.05 5.48
CA SER A 221 -4.43 12.88 4.91
C SER A 221 -4.04 11.42 4.61
N TYR A 222 -4.75 10.44 5.20
CA TYR A 222 -4.58 9.02 4.85
C TYR A 222 -5.39 8.62 3.61
N SER A 223 -6.41 9.39 3.27
CA SER A 223 -7.34 9.07 2.20
C SER A 223 -7.88 10.35 1.56
N PRO A 224 -7.06 11.10 0.80
CA PRO A 224 -7.53 12.28 0.08
C PRO A 224 -8.59 11.81 -0.94
N GLY A 225 -9.86 12.00 -0.61
CA GLY A 225 -11.00 11.45 -1.35
C GLY A 225 -12.23 11.12 -0.53
N ALA A 226 -12.18 11.16 0.81
CA ALA A 226 -13.34 10.90 1.68
C ALA A 226 -14.43 12.00 1.67
N ALA A 227 -14.36 12.98 0.78
CA ALA A 227 -15.32 14.09 0.70
C ALA A 227 -16.26 13.96 -0.51
N LYS A 228 -17.39 13.27 -0.31
CA LYS A 228 -18.75 13.85 -0.38
C LYS A 228 -19.82 12.80 -0.09
#